data_AF-A0A8T6J8R1-F1
#
_entry.id   AF-A0A8T6J8R1-F1
#
_cell.length_a   1.000
_cell.length_b   1.000
_cell.length_c   1.000
_cell.angle_alpha   90.00
_cell.angle_beta   90.00
_cell.angle_gamma   90.00
#
_symmetry.space_group_name_H-M   'P 1'
#
loop_
_entity.id
_entity.type
_entity.pdbx_description
1 polymer ?
#
loop_
_entity_poly.entity_id
_entity_poly.type
_entity_poly.pdbx_seq_one_letter_code
_entity_poly.pdbx_strand_id
1 'polypeptide(L)'
;MGYDAVSLVARDAEDVMAEQADWLSGASAGNLKGDFARLVDRLCSRLGADAVRVPTPEDSYLPERRWRFVSALDSAAPEHRFEAPHEAMRAPLLLLEQAEPVEAAAAAAGGPPAWIRWRRKRLSLRRAQGPRRVLAEWWRSEERGGREYWLVEDEQGRSLCLYRKQPTADEASRWYVQALAA
;
A
#
# COMPACT_ATOMS: atom_id res chain seq x y z
N MET A 1 -27.55 -11.20 -9.51
CA MET A 1 -27.47 -9.74 -9.30
C MET A 1 -26.45 -9.51 -8.19
N GLY A 2 -25.19 -9.27 -8.55
CA GLY A 2 -24.10 -9.06 -7.59
C GLY A 2 -23.72 -7.58 -7.57
N TYR A 3 -23.55 -7.01 -6.38
CA TYR A 3 -23.11 -5.63 -6.21
C TYR A 3 -21.60 -5.57 -6.51
N ASP A 4 -21.19 -4.68 -7.43
CA ASP A 4 -19.84 -4.66 -8.01
C ASP A 4 -18.92 -3.60 -7.36
N ALA A 5 -19.45 -2.74 -6.48
CA ALA A 5 -18.65 -1.82 -5.68
C ALA A 5 -19.47 -1.21 -4.51
N VAL A 6 -18.82 -1.06 -3.35
CA VAL A 6 -19.28 -0.22 -2.24
C VAL A 6 -18.23 0.87 -2.03
N SER A 7 -18.66 2.12 -1.95
CA SER A 7 -17.80 3.26 -1.62
C SER A 7 -18.22 3.83 -0.28
N LEU A 8 -17.25 4.01 0.61
CA LEU A 8 -17.44 4.67 1.90
C LEU A 8 -16.76 6.04 1.84
N VAL A 9 -17.46 7.08 2.27
CA VAL A 9 -16.92 8.45 2.35
C VAL A 9 -17.00 8.91 3.80
N ALA A 10 -15.84 9.14 4.43
CA ALA A 10 -15.76 9.80 5.72
C ALA A 10 -15.62 11.31 5.49
N ARG A 11 -16.58 12.09 6.00
CA ARG A 11 -16.61 13.55 5.83
C ARG A 11 -15.78 14.29 6.88
N ASP A 12 -15.43 13.58 7.96
CA ASP A 12 -14.62 14.06 9.06
C ASP A 12 -13.82 12.88 9.60
N ALA A 13 -12.56 13.12 9.97
CA ALA A 13 -11.65 12.10 10.47
C ALA A 13 -10.75 12.74 11.52
N GLU A 14 -10.96 12.37 12.77
CA GLU A 14 -10.09 12.76 13.89
C GLU A 14 -8.97 11.73 14.07
N ASP A 15 -7.83 12.18 14.59
CA ASP A 15 -6.76 11.27 15.02
C ASP A 15 -7.26 10.48 16.24
N VAL A 16 -7.77 9.29 15.98
CA VAL A 16 -8.09 8.32 17.02
C VAL A 16 -6.83 7.51 17.27
N MET A 17 -6.29 7.59 18.50
CA MET A 17 -5.34 6.58 18.95
C MET A 17 -5.99 5.22 18.77
N ALA A 18 -5.36 4.33 18.00
CA ALA A 18 -5.83 2.96 17.80
C ALA A 18 -5.72 2.17 19.11
N GLU A 19 -6.60 2.46 20.06
CA GLU A 19 -6.87 1.62 21.20
C GLU A 19 -7.99 0.67 20.77
N GLN A 20 -7.64 -0.59 20.57
CA GLN A 20 -8.64 -1.64 20.51
C GLN A 20 -9.31 -1.69 21.89
N ALA A 21 -10.46 -1.01 22.02
CA ALA A 21 -11.29 -1.11 23.19
C ALA A 21 -11.56 -2.59 23.45
N ASP A 22 -11.22 -3.00 24.67
CA ASP A 22 -11.15 -4.38 25.13
C ASP A 22 -12.52 -5.07 25.06
N TRP A 23 -12.87 -5.57 23.87
CA TRP A 23 -14.12 -6.29 23.62
C TRP A 23 -14.10 -7.70 24.24
N LEU A 24 -12.96 -8.10 24.84
CA LEU A 24 -12.75 -9.36 25.56
C LEU A 24 -12.63 -9.19 27.08
N SER A 25 -12.84 -7.97 27.62
CA SER A 25 -12.62 -7.62 29.05
C SER A 25 -13.46 -8.40 30.07
N GLY A 26 -14.30 -9.34 29.65
CA GLY A 26 -14.93 -10.32 30.53
C GLY A 26 -13.97 -11.39 31.09
N ALA A 27 -12.76 -11.54 30.55
CA ALA A 27 -11.78 -12.51 31.04
C ALA A 27 -10.42 -11.84 31.32
N SER A 28 -10.11 -11.72 32.62
CA SER A 28 -8.79 -11.48 33.22
C SER A 28 -7.71 -10.88 32.30
N ALA A 29 -7.43 -9.59 32.48
CA ALA A 29 -6.31 -8.87 31.89
C ALA A 29 -4.90 -9.48 32.17
N GLY A 30 -4.81 -10.64 32.82
CA GLY A 30 -3.58 -11.32 33.20
C GLY A 30 -2.95 -12.24 32.14
N ASN A 31 -3.65 -12.61 31.04
CA ASN A 31 -3.08 -13.57 30.07
C ASN A 31 -3.47 -13.38 28.59
N LEU A 32 -3.60 -12.13 28.13
CA LEU A 32 -3.85 -11.79 26.72
C LEU A 32 -2.90 -12.51 25.74
N LYS A 33 -1.62 -12.66 26.11
CA LYS A 33 -0.62 -13.34 25.29
C LYS A 33 -0.92 -14.84 25.13
N GLY A 34 -1.29 -15.51 26.22
CA GLY A 34 -1.62 -16.94 26.20
C GLY A 34 -2.93 -17.22 25.47
N ASP A 35 -3.94 -16.36 25.64
CA ASP A 35 -5.23 -16.51 24.95
C ASP A 35 -5.12 -16.23 23.44
N PHE A 36 -4.30 -15.26 23.04
CA PHE A 36 -3.97 -15.02 21.64
C PHE A 36 -3.24 -16.23 21.01
N ALA A 37 -2.24 -16.80 21.69
CA ALA A 37 -1.55 -18.00 21.21
C ALA A 37 -2.52 -19.18 21.01
N ARG A 38 -3.42 -19.42 21.97
CA ARG A 38 -4.47 -20.46 21.87
C ARG A 38 -5.46 -20.19 20.74
N LEU A 39 -5.73 -18.93 20.42
CA LEU A 39 -6.57 -18.58 19.27
C LEU A 39 -5.85 -18.94 17.96
N VAL A 40 -4.59 -18.53 17.82
CA VAL A 40 -3.76 -18.84 16.64
C VAL A 40 -3.67 -20.35 16.43
N ASP A 41 -3.34 -21.12 17.49
CA ASP A 41 -3.26 -22.58 17.40
C ASP A 41 -4.55 -23.21 16.91
N ARG A 42 -5.71 -22.75 17.41
CA ARG A 42 -7.02 -23.26 16.97
C ARG A 42 -7.33 -22.91 15.53
N LEU A 43 -7.01 -21.69 15.09
CA LEU A 43 -7.21 -21.27 13.70
C LEU A 43 -6.31 -22.07 12.75
N CYS A 44 -5.03 -22.22 13.07
CA CYS A 44 -4.09 -23.03 12.30
C CYS A 44 -4.52 -24.50 12.24
N SER A 45 -4.96 -25.07 13.36
CA SER A 45 -5.45 -26.47 13.40
C SER A 45 -6.67 -26.69 12.53
N ARG A 46 -7.53 -25.67 12.35
CA ARG A 46 -8.78 -25.77 11.58
C ARG A 46 -8.61 -25.43 10.11
N LEU A 47 -7.79 -24.42 9.79
CA LEU A 47 -7.66 -23.84 8.45
C LEU A 47 -6.36 -24.25 7.75
N GLY A 48 -5.40 -24.83 8.48
CA GLY A 48 -4.04 -25.07 8.03
C GLY A 48 -3.10 -23.93 8.41
N ALA A 49 -1.81 -24.24 8.60
CA ALA A 49 -0.80 -23.27 9.01
C ALA A 49 -0.61 -22.13 7.98
N ASP A 50 -0.74 -22.43 6.68
CA ASP A 50 -0.56 -21.44 5.61
C ASP A 50 -1.75 -20.46 5.48
N ALA A 51 -2.91 -20.79 6.05
CA ALA A 51 -4.11 -19.95 5.96
C ALA A 51 -4.12 -18.82 6.99
N VAL A 52 -3.36 -18.94 8.08
CA VAL A 52 -3.30 -17.95 9.17
C VAL A 52 -1.97 -17.23 9.07
N ARG A 53 -1.98 -16.01 8.52
CA ARG A 53 -0.77 -15.27 8.20
C ARG A 53 -0.72 -13.92 8.89
N VAL A 54 0.48 -13.49 9.22
CA VAL A 54 0.78 -12.19 9.85
C VAL A 54 1.63 -11.36 8.89
N PRO A 55 1.34 -10.06 8.69
CA PRO A 55 2.22 -9.19 7.94
C PRO A 55 3.48 -8.88 8.74
N THR A 56 4.64 -9.08 8.13
CA THR A 56 5.96 -8.76 8.68
C THR A 56 6.63 -7.71 7.80
N PRO A 57 7.18 -6.63 8.38
CA PRO A 57 7.91 -5.63 7.61
C PRO A 57 9.14 -6.23 6.95
N GLU A 58 9.49 -5.69 5.79
CA GLU A 58 10.68 -6.02 5.03
C GLU A 58 11.45 -4.73 4.71
N ASP A 59 12.77 -4.83 4.67
CA ASP A 59 13.63 -3.68 4.35
C ASP A 59 13.62 -3.42 2.83
N SER A 60 12.56 -2.73 2.41
CA SER A 60 12.35 -2.35 1.02
C SER A 60 11.73 -0.95 0.93
N TYR A 61 12.27 -0.16 -0.01
CA TYR A 61 11.72 1.15 -0.35
C TYR A 61 10.58 1.06 -1.38
N LEU A 62 10.37 -0.11 -2.00
CA LEU A 62 9.27 -0.34 -2.92
C LEU A 62 8.01 -0.74 -2.14
N PRO A 63 6.87 -0.08 -2.39
CA PRO A 63 5.68 -0.28 -1.56
C PRO A 63 5.15 -1.72 -1.63
N GLU A 64 5.23 -2.40 -2.77
CA GLU A 64 4.82 -3.80 -2.94
C GLU A 64 5.72 -4.83 -2.23
N ARG A 65 6.91 -4.41 -1.78
CA ARG A 65 7.92 -5.28 -1.14
C ARG A 65 8.18 -4.91 0.31
N ARG A 66 7.51 -3.88 0.84
CA ARG A 66 7.74 -3.35 2.19
C ARG A 66 7.20 -4.25 3.31
N TRP A 67 6.43 -5.27 2.95
CA TRP A 67 5.95 -6.30 3.85
C TRP A 67 5.86 -7.64 3.12
N ARG A 68 5.89 -8.72 3.90
CA ARG A 68 5.51 -10.06 3.46
C ARG A 68 4.59 -10.70 4.48
N PHE A 69 3.80 -11.68 4.04
CA PHE A 69 2.97 -12.47 4.94
C PHE A 69 3.69 -13.76 5.33
N VAL A 70 3.85 -13.99 6.63
CA VAL A 70 4.43 -15.21 7.19
C VAL A 70 3.36 -16.01 7.94
N SER A 71 3.57 -17.31 8.11
CA SER A 71 2.72 -18.12 8.98
C SER A 71 2.70 -17.54 10.39
N ALA A 72 1.51 -17.49 11.01
CA ALA A 72 1.37 -17.00 12.38
C ALA A 72 2.14 -17.86 13.41
N LEU A 73 2.45 -19.12 13.07
CA LEU A 73 3.26 -20.02 13.91
C LEU A 73 4.76 -19.69 13.84
N ASP A 74 5.23 -19.20 12.69
CA ASP A 74 6.63 -18.86 12.45
C ASP A 74 6.93 -17.39 12.74
N SER A 75 5.89 -16.58 12.98
CA SER A 75 6.05 -15.16 13.29
C SER A 75 6.76 -15.01 14.63
N ALA A 76 7.99 -14.49 14.60
CA ALA A 76 8.58 -13.91 15.80
C ALA A 76 7.64 -12.81 16.34
N ALA A 77 7.61 -12.64 17.66
CA ALA A 77 6.94 -11.49 18.25
C ALA A 77 7.53 -10.22 17.61
N PRO A 78 6.71 -9.25 17.16
CA PRO A 78 7.26 -8.05 16.54
C PRO A 78 8.13 -7.33 17.57
N GLU A 79 9.45 -7.41 17.40
CA GLU A 79 10.42 -6.69 18.25
C GLU A 79 10.32 -5.18 18.02
N HIS A 80 9.85 -4.78 16.83
CA HIS A 80 9.66 -3.40 16.45
C HIS A 80 8.17 -3.03 16.49
N ARG A 81 7.80 -2.13 17.40
CA ARG A 81 6.58 -1.33 17.22
C ARG A 81 6.75 -0.56 15.91
N PHE A 82 5.78 -0.68 15.01
CA PHE A 82 5.69 0.17 13.83
C PHE A 82 5.56 1.62 14.31
N GLU A 83 6.65 2.37 14.28
CA GLU A 83 6.54 3.83 14.21
C GLU A 83 6.00 4.14 12.82
N ALA A 84 4.77 4.66 12.77
CA ALA A 84 4.19 5.15 11.53
C ALA A 84 5.18 6.14 10.91
N PRO A 85 5.60 5.96 9.64
CA PRO A 85 6.55 6.88 9.03
C PRO A 85 6.03 8.31 9.12
N HIS A 86 6.83 9.20 9.70
CA HIS A 86 6.59 10.64 9.77
C HIS A 86 6.79 11.30 8.38
N GLU A 87 6.21 10.73 7.33
CA GLU A 87 6.36 11.23 5.97
C GLU A 87 5.07 11.91 5.51
N ALA A 88 5.22 13.19 5.12
CA ALA A 88 4.18 14.12 4.70
C ALA A 88 3.36 13.68 3.46
N MET A 89 3.74 12.58 2.80
CA MET A 89 2.98 12.01 1.70
C MET A 89 2.31 10.74 2.21
N ARG A 90 1.02 10.83 2.53
CA ARG A 90 0.21 9.68 2.96
C ARG A 90 0.46 8.53 2.00
N ALA A 91 0.93 7.40 2.55
CA ALA A 91 1.12 6.20 1.76
C ALA A 91 -0.21 5.86 1.04
N PRO A 92 -0.16 5.32 -0.18
CA PRO A 92 -1.36 4.88 -0.86
C PRO A 92 -2.15 3.92 0.03
N LEU A 93 -3.44 4.20 0.24
CA LEU A 93 -4.29 3.43 1.15
C LEU A 93 -4.57 2.02 0.64
N LEU A 94 -4.57 1.82 -0.68
CA LEU A 94 -4.80 0.52 -1.27
C LEU A 94 -3.88 0.30 -2.48
N LEU A 95 -2.83 -0.49 -2.27
CA LEU A 95 -2.00 -1.01 -3.35
C LEU A 95 -2.83 -1.91 -4.27
N LEU A 96 -2.65 -1.73 -5.58
CA LEU A 96 -3.10 -2.71 -6.55
C LEU A 96 -2.24 -3.97 -6.42
N GLU A 97 -2.82 -5.13 -6.76
CA GLU A 97 -2.09 -6.40 -6.79
C GLU A 97 -0.87 -6.32 -7.71
N GLN A 98 -1.02 -5.65 -8.86
CA GLN A 98 0.06 -5.31 -9.77
C GLN A 98 -0.11 -3.88 -10.25
N ALA A 99 1.00 -3.18 -10.46
CA ALA A 99 0.99 -1.85 -11.04
C ALA A 99 0.46 -1.90 -12.48
N GLU A 100 -0.55 -1.09 -12.78
CA GLU A 100 -1.20 -1.10 -14.09
C GLU A 100 -0.58 -0.01 -14.99
N PRO A 101 -0.07 -0.35 -16.19
CA PRO A 101 0.47 0.64 -17.11
C PRO A 101 -0.64 1.57 -17.61
N VAL A 102 -0.30 2.85 -17.79
CA VAL A 102 -1.22 3.85 -18.32
C VAL A 102 -0.63 4.57 -19.52
N GLU A 103 -1.51 4.98 -20.43
CA GLU A 103 -1.15 5.99 -21.41
C GLU A 103 -1.28 7.35 -20.77
N ALA A 104 -0.29 8.19 -21.00
CA ALA A 104 -0.21 9.52 -20.41
C ALA A 104 -0.05 10.55 -21.52
N ALA A 105 -0.58 11.76 -21.27
CA ALA A 105 -0.15 12.93 -22.03
C ALA A 105 1.38 13.07 -21.97
N ALA A 106 1.96 13.79 -22.93
CA ALA A 106 3.33 14.28 -22.75
C ALA A 106 3.40 15.05 -21.42
N ALA A 107 4.28 14.60 -20.53
CA ALA A 107 4.47 15.24 -19.24
C ALA A 107 4.97 16.68 -19.46
N ALA A 108 4.39 17.64 -18.73
CA ALA A 108 5.03 18.94 -18.58
C ALA A 108 6.42 18.74 -17.98
N ALA A 109 7.42 19.54 -18.37
CA ALA A 109 8.82 19.32 -18.04
C ALA A 109 9.03 18.96 -16.54
N GLY A 110 9.28 17.67 -16.26
CA GLY A 110 9.55 17.15 -14.91
C GLY A 110 8.32 16.88 -14.01
N GLY A 111 7.10 17.15 -14.46
CA GLY A 111 5.85 16.94 -13.70
C GLY A 111 5.07 15.69 -14.12
N PRO A 112 3.95 15.40 -13.44
CA PRO A 112 3.01 14.37 -13.89
C PRO A 112 2.28 14.83 -15.17
N PRO A 113 1.69 13.90 -15.93
CA PRO A 113 0.91 14.24 -17.12
C PRO A 113 -0.37 15.00 -16.75
N ALA A 114 -0.89 15.83 -17.66
CA ALA A 114 -2.16 16.53 -17.44
C ALA A 114 -3.38 15.58 -17.46
N TRP A 115 -3.25 14.46 -18.15
CA TRP A 115 -4.27 13.42 -18.20
C TRP A 115 -3.62 12.04 -18.41
N ILE A 116 -4.32 11.00 -17.98
CA ILE A 116 -3.98 9.60 -18.23
C ILE A 116 -5.17 8.84 -18.81
N ARG A 117 -4.93 7.71 -19.47
CA ARG A 117 -5.94 6.74 -19.81
C ARG A 117 -5.69 5.45 -19.03
N TRP A 118 -6.58 5.17 -18.09
CA TRP A 118 -6.49 4.04 -17.16
C TRP A 118 -7.80 3.24 -17.18
N ARG A 119 -7.71 1.91 -17.28
CA ARG A 119 -8.87 1.00 -17.41
C ARG A 119 -9.90 1.47 -18.45
N ARG A 120 -9.41 1.88 -19.63
CA ARG A 120 -10.19 2.43 -20.76
C ARG A 120 -10.89 3.77 -20.51
N LYS A 121 -10.70 4.40 -19.35
CA LYS A 121 -11.24 5.72 -19.02
C LYS A 121 -10.14 6.77 -19.08
N ARG A 122 -10.45 7.93 -19.67
CA ARG A 122 -9.57 9.10 -19.64
C ARG A 122 -9.81 9.87 -18.34
N LEU A 123 -8.75 10.13 -17.59
CA LEU A 123 -8.75 10.84 -16.32
C LEU A 123 -7.95 12.12 -16.47
N SER A 124 -8.62 13.27 -16.31
CA SER A 124 -7.96 14.58 -16.23
C SER A 124 -7.44 14.78 -14.82
N LEU A 125 -6.15 15.05 -14.67
CA LEU A 125 -5.51 15.23 -13.37
C LEU A 125 -5.55 16.71 -13.00
N ARG A 126 -6.14 17.01 -11.84
CA ARG A 126 -6.34 18.39 -11.36
C ARG A 126 -5.28 18.80 -10.34
N ARG A 127 -4.86 17.88 -9.48
CA ARG A 127 -3.83 18.13 -8.45
C ARG A 127 -2.78 17.04 -8.50
N ALA A 128 -1.58 17.41 -8.10
CA ALA A 128 -0.49 16.47 -7.92
C ALA A 128 0.40 16.91 -6.76
N GLN A 129 0.86 15.93 -5.98
CA GLN A 129 1.88 16.06 -4.94
C GLN A 129 3.03 15.11 -5.25
N GLY A 130 4.28 15.57 -5.08
CA GLY A 130 5.49 14.82 -5.41
C GLY A 130 6.50 15.66 -6.20
N PRO A 131 7.51 15.06 -6.85
CA PRO A 131 7.78 13.61 -6.88
C PRO A 131 8.45 13.11 -5.60
N ARG A 132 8.01 11.96 -5.10
CA ARG A 132 8.83 11.14 -4.20
C ARG A 132 9.73 10.25 -5.05
N ARG A 133 11.04 10.37 -4.88
CA ARG A 133 12.02 9.58 -5.63
C ARG A 133 12.43 8.37 -4.82
N VAL A 134 12.30 7.20 -5.42
CA VAL A 134 12.78 5.92 -4.89
C VAL A 134 13.81 5.39 -5.87
N LEU A 135 15.05 5.26 -5.41
CA LEU A 135 16.11 4.65 -6.21
C LEU A 135 15.89 3.14 -6.32
N ALA A 136 16.48 2.53 -7.35
CA ALA A 136 16.53 1.09 -7.43
C ALA A 136 17.21 0.50 -6.18
N GLU A 137 16.70 -0.63 -5.71
CA GLU A 137 17.29 -1.39 -4.61
C GLU A 137 18.61 -2.02 -5.10
N TRP A 138 19.74 -1.33 -4.92
CA TRP A 138 21.03 -1.73 -5.50
C TRP A 138 21.50 -3.13 -5.07
N TRP A 139 21.02 -3.62 -3.93
CA TRP A 139 21.28 -4.98 -3.43
C TRP A 139 20.40 -6.06 -4.06
N ARG A 140 19.44 -5.68 -4.93
CA ARG A 140 18.56 -6.59 -5.67
C ARG A 140 18.76 -6.37 -7.17
N SER A 141 18.93 -7.47 -7.92
CA SER A 141 19.30 -7.43 -9.34
C SER A 141 18.12 -7.24 -10.32
N GLU A 142 16.88 -7.38 -9.83
CA GLU A 142 15.69 -7.53 -10.66
C GLU A 142 15.17 -6.22 -11.27
N GLU A 143 15.26 -5.11 -10.54
CA GLU A 143 14.72 -3.83 -11.01
C GLU A 143 15.83 -2.81 -11.26
N ARG A 144 15.98 -2.41 -12.52
CA ARG A 144 16.92 -1.38 -12.94
C ARG A 144 16.15 -0.06 -13.16
N GLY A 145 16.68 1.03 -12.62
CA GLY A 145 16.11 2.38 -12.73
C GLY A 145 15.23 2.77 -11.54
N GLY A 146 15.29 4.04 -11.14
CA GLY A 146 14.46 4.56 -10.07
C GLY A 146 12.99 4.73 -10.46
N ARG A 147 12.13 4.87 -9.46
CA ARG A 147 10.73 5.24 -9.62
C ARG A 147 10.49 6.62 -9.03
N GLU A 148 9.75 7.44 -9.74
CA GLU A 148 9.26 8.73 -9.24
C GLU A 148 7.76 8.59 -9.01
N TYR A 149 7.30 8.83 -7.79
CA TYR A 149 5.90 8.68 -7.39
C TYR A 149 5.23 10.05 -7.23
N TRP A 150 3.98 10.13 -7.66
CA TRP A 150 3.09 11.27 -7.46
C TRP A 150 1.76 10.80 -6.90
N LEU A 151 1.26 11.53 -5.91
CA LEU A 151 -0.13 11.43 -5.49
C LEU A 151 -0.93 12.41 -6.33
N VAL A 152 -1.87 11.94 -7.15
CA VAL A 152 -2.66 12.78 -8.04
C VAL A 152 -4.14 12.69 -7.70
N GLU A 153 -4.85 13.79 -7.87
CA GLU A 153 -6.32 13.85 -7.74
C GLU A 153 -6.90 14.18 -9.12
N ASP A 154 -7.89 13.41 -9.56
CA ASP A 154 -8.60 13.71 -10.80
C ASP A 154 -9.73 14.76 -10.59
N GLU A 155 -10.36 15.19 -11.67
CA GLU A 155 -11.49 16.14 -11.60
C GLU A 155 -12.72 15.61 -10.83
N GLN A 156 -12.81 14.30 -10.64
CA GLN A 156 -13.91 13.64 -9.91
C GLN A 156 -13.55 13.42 -8.43
N GLY A 157 -12.41 13.93 -7.96
CA GLY A 157 -11.95 13.80 -6.57
C GLY A 157 -11.33 12.44 -6.25
N ARG A 158 -11.00 11.62 -7.25
CA ARG A 158 -10.33 10.33 -7.01
C ARG A 158 -8.83 10.55 -6.86
N SER A 159 -8.30 10.09 -5.74
CA SER A 159 -6.86 10.12 -5.47
C SER A 159 -6.19 8.83 -5.95
N LEU A 160 -5.10 8.96 -6.72
CA LEU A 160 -4.34 7.85 -7.30
C LEU A 160 -2.85 8.03 -6.99
N CYS A 161 -2.15 6.93 -6.74
CA CYS A 161 -0.68 6.91 -6.70
C CYS A 161 -0.16 6.52 -8.08
N LEU A 162 0.40 7.49 -8.80
CA LEU A 162 1.08 7.29 -10.07
C LEU A 162 2.57 7.16 -9.85
N TYR A 163 3.24 6.37 -10.68
CA TYR A 163 4.69 6.48 -10.79
C TYR A 163 5.16 6.43 -12.24
N ARG A 164 6.32 7.05 -12.43
CA ARG A 164 7.11 6.95 -13.65
C ARG A 164 8.34 6.10 -13.36
N LYS A 165 8.49 5.01 -14.11
CA LYS A 165 9.75 4.26 -14.12
C LYS A 165 10.76 5.02 -14.96
N GLN A 166 11.95 5.27 -14.41
CA GLN A 166 13.03 5.90 -15.16
C GLN A 166 13.43 5.02 -16.34
N PRO A 167 13.78 5.62 -17.49
CA PRO A 167 14.22 4.84 -18.64
C PRO A 167 15.51 4.09 -18.29
N THR A 168 15.64 2.88 -18.81
CA THR A 168 16.88 2.10 -18.79
C THR A 168 17.45 2.03 -20.21
N ALA A 169 18.60 1.38 -20.39
CA ALA A 169 19.18 1.20 -21.73
C ALA A 169 18.22 0.48 -22.70
N ASP A 170 17.37 -0.42 -22.18
CA ASP A 170 16.50 -1.28 -22.98
C ASP A 170 15.02 -0.86 -22.95
N GLU A 171 14.58 -0.06 -21.96
CA GLU A 171 13.18 0.32 -21.79
C GLU A 171 12.98 1.84 -21.73
N ALA A 172 12.09 2.35 -22.58
CA ALA A 172 11.61 3.72 -22.48
C ALA A 172 10.82 3.95 -21.18
N SER A 173 10.79 5.20 -20.72
CA SER A 173 10.04 5.59 -19.54
C SER A 173 8.54 5.33 -19.72
N ARG A 174 7.91 4.70 -18.72
CA ARG A 174 6.48 4.37 -18.71
C ARG A 174 5.83 4.81 -17.41
N TRP A 175 4.54 5.14 -17.51
CA TRP A 175 3.69 5.52 -16.40
C TRP A 175 2.82 4.35 -15.94
N TYR A 176 2.62 4.27 -14.63
CA TYR A 176 1.82 3.23 -13.99
C TYR A 176 0.97 3.82 -12.88
N VAL A 177 -0.20 3.21 -12.65
CA VAL A 177 -0.97 3.38 -11.42
C VAL A 177 -0.56 2.25 -10.47
N GLN A 178 0.00 2.61 -9.32
CA GLN A 178 0.38 1.65 -8.28
C GLN A 178 -0.77 1.36 -7.32
N ALA A 179 -1.61 2.36 -7.07
CA ALA A 179 -2.56 2.30 -5.97
C ALA A 179 -3.66 3.35 -6.05
N LEU A 180 -4.72 3.09 -5.29
CA LEU A 180 -5.73 4.08 -4.93
C LEU A 180 -5.31 4.78 -3.63
N ALA A 181 -5.55 6.08 -3.55
CA ALA A 181 -5.44 6.87 -2.33
C ALA A 181 -6.83 7.41 -1.94
N ALA A 182 -7.06 7.71 -0.65
CA ALA A 182 -8.24 8.48 -0.25
C ALA A 182 -8.01 9.97 -0.45
#